data_AF-A0A4V1VGP1-F1
#
_entry.id   AF-A0A4V1VGP1-F1
#
_cell.length_a   1.000
_cell.length_b   1.000
_cell.length_c   1.000
_cell.angle_alpha   90.00
_cell.angle_beta   90.00
_cell.angle_gamma   90.00
#
_symmetry.space_group_name_H-M   'P 1'
#
loop_
_entity.id
_entity.type
_entity.pdbx_description
1 polymer ?
#
loop_
_entity_poly.entity_id
_entity_poly.type
_entity_poly.pdbx_seq_one_letter_code
_entity_poly.pdbx_strand_id
1 'polypeptide(L)'
;MESVVTTVRPVLVVRTAASSPGPTSAAAGSTTARTDLSTPNSPTSSTVEASPPTLGVHTFVTAPFKQAGTDRIRAASGSAQPPPVALSTMTTLRSLSLFVAGSSAVWALAACSLPPVEAKPADRADTPQCKAASSAWPAKVAGFEPYPVTTPSDAVRAWGERPESSVIARCGLTPPGPTTETCFEANGVDWVQSDLSDGRRYTTYGREPAIEVLVPKESKADASTLAAFAPAAKKIAQGERRCS
;
A
#
# COMPACT_ATOMS: atom_id res chain seq x y z
N MET A 1 -15.31 -44.31 -33.35
CA MET A 1 -14.15 -44.41 -34.26
C MET A 1 -14.26 -43.20 -35.18
N GLU A 2 -13.85 -42.04 -34.70
CA GLU A 2 -13.93 -40.77 -35.43
C GLU A 2 -12.58 -40.06 -35.27
N SER A 3 -11.89 -39.91 -36.39
CA SER A 3 -10.50 -39.47 -36.46
C SER A 3 -10.43 -37.95 -36.42
N VAL A 4 -9.68 -37.43 -35.46
CA VAL A 4 -9.28 -36.03 -35.35
C VAL A 4 -8.21 -35.72 -36.39
N VAL A 5 -8.49 -34.79 -37.30
CA VAL A 5 -7.46 -34.15 -38.15
C VAL A 5 -7.51 -32.66 -37.89
N THR A 6 -6.68 -32.20 -36.96
CA THR A 6 -6.42 -30.76 -36.75
C THR A 6 -5.12 -30.42 -37.49
N THR A 7 -5.28 -29.76 -38.64
CA THR A 7 -4.19 -29.23 -39.46
C THR A 7 -3.46 -28.12 -38.71
N VAL A 8 -2.22 -28.37 -38.30
CA VAL A 8 -1.30 -27.38 -37.73
C VAL A 8 -0.71 -26.55 -38.88
N ARG A 9 -1.02 -25.26 -38.94
CA ARG A 9 -0.38 -24.31 -39.87
C ARG A 9 0.94 -23.82 -39.26
N PRO A 10 2.08 -23.89 -39.98
CA PRO A 10 3.32 -23.32 -39.48
C PRO A 10 3.29 -21.79 -39.57
N VAL A 11 3.58 -21.12 -38.45
CA VAL A 11 3.87 -19.69 -38.40
C VAL A 11 5.27 -19.47 -38.95
N LEU A 12 5.35 -18.75 -40.06
CA LEU A 12 6.58 -18.35 -40.72
C LEU A 12 7.37 -17.39 -39.81
N VAL A 13 8.49 -17.86 -39.26
CA VAL A 13 9.45 -17.05 -38.50
C VAL A 13 10.29 -16.26 -39.50
N VAL A 14 9.96 -14.98 -39.70
CA VAL A 14 10.83 -14.04 -40.43
C VAL A 14 11.98 -13.65 -39.50
N ARG A 15 13.14 -14.26 -39.75
CA ARG A 15 14.43 -13.86 -39.17
C ARG A 15 14.96 -12.65 -39.94
N THR A 16 14.90 -11.46 -39.36
CA THR A 16 15.70 -10.31 -39.82
C THR A 16 17.01 -10.29 -39.03
N ALA A 17 18.11 -10.51 -39.73
CA ALA A 17 19.46 -10.46 -39.20
C ALA A 17 20.03 -9.03 -39.26
N ALA A 18 20.73 -8.69 -38.18
CA ALA A 18 21.96 -7.88 -38.07
C ALA A 18 22.06 -6.52 -38.78
N SER A 19 22.28 -5.47 -37.98
CA SER A 19 23.34 -4.47 -38.23
C SER A 19 23.70 -3.74 -36.92
N SER A 20 24.90 -4.02 -36.44
CA SER A 20 25.72 -3.24 -35.50
C SER A 20 27.17 -3.46 -35.94
N PRO A 21 28.18 -2.66 -35.56
CA PRO A 21 28.20 -1.32 -34.99
C PRO A 21 29.13 -0.36 -35.78
N GLY A 22 29.15 0.92 -35.44
CA GLY A 22 30.19 1.85 -35.88
C GLY A 22 30.57 2.82 -34.75
N PRO A 23 31.82 2.80 -34.24
CA PRO A 23 32.34 3.83 -33.35
C PRO A 23 33.05 4.91 -34.16
N THR A 24 32.78 6.18 -33.88
CA THR A 24 33.58 7.29 -34.40
C THR A 24 34.29 8.03 -33.27
N SER A 25 35.59 8.17 -33.49
CA SER A 25 36.67 8.68 -32.66
C SER A 25 36.41 9.94 -31.82
N ALA A 26 36.93 9.86 -30.59
CA ALA A 26 37.98 10.72 -30.03
C ALA A 26 38.22 12.10 -30.68
N ALA A 27 38.05 13.14 -29.86
CA ALA A 27 38.91 14.31 -29.90
C ALA A 27 39.38 14.63 -28.48
N ALA A 28 40.67 14.45 -28.26
CA ALA A 28 41.41 14.99 -27.13
C ALA A 28 41.55 16.51 -27.30
N GLY A 29 41.37 17.25 -26.21
CA GLY A 29 41.57 18.69 -26.13
C GLY A 29 42.09 19.06 -24.76
N SER A 30 43.41 19.25 -24.70
CA SER A 30 44.29 19.51 -23.57
C SER A 30 43.95 20.73 -22.72
N THR A 31 44.07 20.54 -21.40
CA THR A 31 44.88 21.31 -20.45
C THR A 31 45.03 22.82 -20.70
N THR A 32 44.44 23.63 -19.81
CA THR A 32 45.13 24.83 -19.33
C THR A 32 44.88 24.96 -17.82
N ALA A 33 45.91 24.61 -17.05
CA ALA A 33 46.06 25.01 -15.67
C ALA A 33 46.62 26.43 -15.61
N ARG A 34 46.03 27.29 -14.77
CA ARG A 34 46.66 28.40 -14.04
C ARG A 34 45.84 28.58 -12.76
N THR A 35 46.35 28.27 -11.56
CA THR A 35 47.02 29.21 -10.62
C THR A 35 46.34 30.58 -10.58
N ASP A 36 45.88 31.13 -9.46
CA ASP A 36 46.44 31.05 -8.11
C ASP A 36 45.49 31.67 -7.06
N LEU A 37 45.66 31.25 -5.80
CA LEU A 37 45.54 32.01 -4.55
C LEU A 37 44.27 32.85 -4.24
N SER A 38 43.55 32.44 -3.16
CA SER A 38 43.16 33.31 -2.01
C SER A 38 42.24 32.54 -1.04
N THR A 39 42.76 31.89 0.00
CA THR A 39 42.87 32.34 1.42
C THR A 39 41.82 31.64 2.31
N PRO A 40 42.19 31.17 3.53
CA PRO A 40 41.37 30.27 4.33
C PRO A 40 40.50 31.05 5.33
N ASN A 41 39.26 30.60 5.53
CA ASN A 41 38.45 30.99 6.69
C ASN A 41 37.65 29.77 7.20
N SER A 42 38.24 29.09 8.18
CA SER A 42 37.51 28.54 9.35
C SER A 42 37.70 29.58 10.47
N PRO A 43 36.72 29.87 11.34
CA PRO A 43 36.17 28.95 12.33
C PRO A 43 34.63 29.08 12.42
N THR A 44 33.85 28.18 13.00
CA THR A 44 33.78 27.85 14.43
C THR A 44 32.97 26.56 14.59
N SER A 45 33.53 25.59 15.32
CA SER A 45 32.77 24.50 15.91
C SER A 45 31.84 25.07 16.97
N SER A 46 30.54 25.03 16.73
CA SER A 46 29.54 25.08 17.80
C SER A 46 29.32 23.66 18.28
N THR A 47 30.04 23.30 19.34
CA THR A 47 29.77 22.14 20.18
C THR A 47 28.37 22.30 20.74
N VAL A 48 27.39 21.59 20.18
CA VAL A 48 26.08 21.43 20.82
C VAL A 48 26.24 20.29 21.83
N GLU A 49 26.36 20.72 23.08
CA GLU A 49 26.33 19.91 24.29
C GLU A 49 25.10 18.98 24.28
N ALA A 50 25.35 17.69 24.19
CA ALA A 50 24.33 16.66 24.32
C ALA A 50 23.92 16.54 25.79
N SER A 51 22.79 17.17 26.16
CA SER A 51 22.08 16.83 27.39
C SER A 51 21.45 15.44 27.25
N PRO A 52 21.70 14.50 28.18
CA PRO A 52 20.97 13.24 28.20
C PRO A 52 19.52 13.48 28.65
N PRO A 53 18.50 12.92 27.97
CA PRO A 53 17.16 12.89 28.54
C PRO A 53 17.16 11.91 29.72
N THR A 54 16.81 12.44 30.88
CA THR A 54 16.51 11.71 32.11
C THR A 54 15.55 10.56 31.81
N LEU A 55 16.03 9.33 32.01
CA LEU A 55 15.21 8.11 32.00
C LEU A 55 14.15 8.23 33.11
N GLY A 56 12.95 8.66 32.73
CA GLY A 56 11.75 8.50 33.53
C GLY A 56 11.40 7.02 33.59
N VAL A 57 11.79 6.36 34.69
CA VAL A 57 11.36 5.02 35.05
C VAL A 57 9.86 5.08 35.33
N HIS A 58 9.04 4.88 34.30
CA HIS A 58 7.62 4.64 34.49
C HIS A 58 7.46 3.20 34.99
N THR A 59 7.24 3.10 36.29
CA THR A 59 6.82 1.88 36.97
C THR A 59 5.55 1.36 36.29
N PHE A 60 5.65 0.24 35.58
CA PHE A 60 4.52 -0.50 35.06
C PHE A 60 3.69 -0.99 36.27
N VAL A 61 2.59 -0.30 36.56
CA VAL A 61 1.56 -0.81 37.46
C VAL A 61 0.81 -1.90 36.70
N THR A 62 1.19 -3.15 36.97
CA THR A 62 0.48 -4.36 36.55
C THR A 62 -0.90 -4.38 37.19
N ALA A 63 -1.93 -4.06 36.41
CA ALA A 63 -3.32 -4.34 36.78
C ALA A 63 -3.58 -5.85 36.69
N PRO A 64 -4.22 -6.48 37.69
CA PRO A 64 -4.53 -7.91 37.66
C PRO A 64 -5.62 -8.19 36.63
N PHE A 65 -5.25 -8.92 35.57
CA PHE A 65 -6.18 -9.48 34.58
C PHE A 65 -7.03 -10.55 35.26
N LYS A 66 -8.26 -10.21 35.60
CA LYS A 66 -9.25 -11.10 36.20
C LYS A 66 -9.75 -12.06 35.11
N GLN A 67 -9.20 -13.28 35.07
CA GLN A 67 -9.72 -14.39 34.29
C GLN A 67 -11.16 -14.69 34.72
N ALA A 68 -12.12 -14.31 33.90
CA ALA A 68 -13.49 -14.81 33.99
C ALA A 68 -13.48 -16.26 33.48
N GLY A 69 -13.57 -17.20 34.41
CA GLY A 69 -13.74 -18.62 34.11
C GLY A 69 -15.09 -18.87 33.47
N THR A 70 -15.08 -19.45 32.28
CA THR A 70 -16.26 -20.04 31.65
C THR A 70 -16.52 -21.40 32.29
N ASP A 71 -17.51 -21.41 33.16
CA ASP A 71 -18.00 -22.58 33.87
C ASP A 71 -18.51 -23.64 32.89
N ARG A 72 -17.94 -24.84 32.95
CA ARG A 72 -18.36 -25.99 32.16
C ARG A 72 -19.67 -26.52 32.76
N ILE A 73 -20.79 -26.21 32.13
CA ILE A 73 -22.07 -26.86 32.44
C ILE A 73 -21.96 -28.35 32.08
N ARG A 74 -21.86 -29.17 33.12
CA ARG A 74 -21.94 -30.63 33.11
C ARG A 74 -23.42 -31.02 33.03
N ALA A 75 -23.90 -31.40 31.85
CA ALA A 75 -25.21 -32.02 31.70
C ALA A 75 -25.12 -33.48 32.22
N ALA A 76 -25.65 -33.71 33.42
CA ALA A 76 -25.81 -35.04 33.99
C ALA A 76 -26.98 -35.76 33.29
N SER A 77 -26.67 -36.91 32.66
CA SER A 77 -27.66 -37.87 32.20
C SER A 77 -28.33 -38.51 33.42
N GLY A 78 -29.59 -38.15 33.67
CA GLY A 78 -30.48 -38.83 34.60
C GLY A 78 -31.51 -39.63 33.81
N SER A 79 -31.23 -40.92 33.63
CA SER A 79 -32.18 -41.92 33.11
C SER A 79 -33.20 -42.28 34.20
N ALA A 80 -34.45 -41.87 34.03
CA ALA A 80 -35.57 -42.34 34.83
C ALA A 80 -36.59 -43.04 33.91
N GLN A 81 -36.73 -44.34 34.12
CA GLN A 81 -37.58 -45.26 33.37
C GLN A 81 -38.93 -45.41 34.09
N PRO A 82 -40.09 -45.25 33.43
CA PRO A 82 -41.38 -45.60 34.01
C PRO A 82 -41.77 -47.08 33.74
N PRO A 83 -42.63 -47.68 34.59
CA PRO A 83 -43.03 -49.09 34.52
C PRO A 83 -44.05 -49.39 33.40
N PRO A 84 -44.23 -50.68 33.02
CA PRO A 84 -45.12 -51.07 31.93
C PRO A 84 -46.57 -51.21 32.40
N VAL A 85 -47.50 -50.57 31.69
CA VAL A 85 -48.94 -50.86 31.81
C VAL A 85 -49.61 -50.87 30.43
N ALA A 86 -50.07 -52.08 30.11
CA ALA A 86 -51.25 -52.49 29.33
C ALA A 86 -51.60 -51.78 28.01
N LEU A 87 -51.63 -52.60 26.95
CA LEU A 87 -52.19 -52.34 25.63
C LEU A 87 -53.62 -51.77 25.71
N SER A 88 -53.85 -50.67 25.02
CA SER A 88 -55.18 -50.30 24.53
C SER A 88 -55.06 -49.84 23.08
N THR A 89 -55.45 -50.71 22.16
CA THR A 89 -55.61 -50.45 20.74
C THR A 89 -56.79 -49.51 20.51
N MET A 90 -56.59 -48.38 19.83
CA MET A 90 -57.62 -47.71 19.01
C MET A 90 -57.00 -46.61 18.12
N THR A 91 -56.75 -46.99 16.88
CA THR A 91 -57.17 -46.33 15.63
C THR A 91 -57.20 -44.79 15.54
N THR A 92 -56.34 -44.30 14.64
CA THR A 92 -56.52 -43.22 13.64
C THR A 92 -56.29 -41.73 13.95
N LEU A 93 -55.27 -41.23 13.21
CA LEU A 93 -55.25 -40.08 12.28
C LEU A 93 -54.99 -38.66 12.81
N ARG A 94 -53.89 -38.10 12.25
CA ARG A 94 -53.68 -36.70 11.87
C ARG A 94 -53.79 -35.64 12.99
N SER A 95 -52.65 -35.07 13.35
CA SER A 95 -52.22 -33.78 12.77
C SER A 95 -50.88 -33.33 13.36
N LEU A 96 -49.86 -33.35 12.51
CA LEU A 96 -48.61 -32.63 12.69
C LEU A 96 -48.92 -31.12 12.65
N SER A 97 -48.76 -30.40 13.75
CA SER A 97 -48.62 -28.93 13.74
C SER A 97 -48.15 -28.46 15.11
N LEU A 98 -46.83 -28.39 15.32
CA LEU A 98 -46.17 -27.56 16.35
C LEU A 98 -44.63 -27.66 16.17
N PHE A 99 -44.13 -27.37 14.97
CA PHE A 99 -42.69 -27.23 14.71
C PHE A 99 -42.42 -26.15 13.65
N VAL A 100 -43.01 -24.96 13.80
CA VAL A 100 -42.62 -23.77 13.01
C VAL A 100 -42.69 -22.53 13.89
N ALA A 101 -41.78 -22.41 14.86
CA ALA A 101 -41.64 -21.19 15.66
C ALA A 101 -40.20 -20.94 16.14
N GLY A 102 -39.18 -21.41 15.39
CA GLY A 102 -37.78 -21.30 15.83
C GLY A 102 -36.74 -20.97 14.75
N SER A 103 -37.13 -20.78 13.48
CA SER A 103 -36.17 -20.78 12.36
C SER A 103 -35.86 -19.40 11.75
N SER A 104 -36.37 -18.30 12.29
CA SER A 104 -36.31 -16.98 11.63
C SER A 104 -35.19 -16.04 12.12
N ALA A 105 -34.30 -16.44 13.03
CA ALA A 105 -33.33 -15.52 13.65
C ALA A 105 -31.88 -15.55 13.08
N VAL A 106 -31.62 -16.20 11.93
CA VAL A 106 -30.23 -16.43 11.42
C VAL A 106 -29.86 -15.58 10.19
N TRP A 107 -30.45 -14.39 10.01
CA TRP A 107 -30.23 -13.56 8.79
C TRP A 107 -29.82 -12.11 9.06
N ALA A 108 -28.91 -11.83 10.00
CA ALA A 108 -28.52 -10.43 10.28
C ALA A 108 -27.04 -10.17 10.62
N LEU A 109 -26.09 -10.97 10.12
CA LEU A 109 -24.65 -10.65 10.23
C LEU A 109 -23.95 -10.56 8.87
N ALA A 110 -24.61 -9.96 7.87
CA ALA A 110 -23.88 -9.44 6.71
C ALA A 110 -23.10 -8.20 7.17
N ALA A 111 -21.90 -8.41 7.73
CA ALA A 111 -20.96 -7.32 7.96
C ALA A 111 -20.59 -6.73 6.60
N CYS A 112 -21.16 -5.56 6.26
CA CYS A 112 -20.73 -4.76 5.13
C CYS A 112 -19.34 -4.18 5.41
N SER A 113 -18.29 -5.00 5.33
CA SER A 113 -16.93 -4.51 5.22
C SER A 113 -16.71 -4.03 3.79
N LEU A 114 -16.37 -2.76 3.61
CA LEU A 114 -15.90 -2.27 2.32
C LEU A 114 -14.62 -3.01 1.91
N PRO A 115 -14.44 -3.34 0.63
CA PRO A 115 -13.26 -4.06 0.19
C PRO A 115 -12.01 -3.17 0.29
N PRO A 116 -10.82 -3.78 0.47
CA PRO A 116 -9.55 -3.08 0.36
C PRO A 116 -9.32 -2.52 -1.06
N VAL A 117 -8.47 -1.50 -1.16
CA VAL A 117 -8.04 -0.93 -2.44
C VAL A 117 -7.07 -1.87 -3.14
N GLU A 118 -7.30 -2.13 -4.42
CA GLU A 118 -6.35 -2.85 -5.27
C GLU A 118 -5.22 -1.93 -5.71
N ALA A 119 -3.99 -2.22 -5.28
CA ALA A 119 -2.82 -1.43 -5.64
C ALA A 119 -1.60 -2.33 -5.82
N LYS A 120 -0.98 -2.30 -7.01
CA LYS A 120 0.23 -3.09 -7.30
C LYS A 120 1.50 -2.36 -6.80
N PRO A 121 2.45 -3.06 -6.16
CA PRO A 121 3.79 -2.53 -5.92
C PRO A 121 4.44 -2.08 -7.22
N ALA A 122 5.30 -1.07 -7.13
CA ALA A 122 6.17 -0.71 -8.23
C ALA A 122 7.37 -1.64 -8.32
N ASP A 123 8.03 -1.68 -9.48
CA ASP A 123 9.08 -2.67 -9.78
C ASP A 123 10.30 -2.57 -8.84
N ARG A 124 10.53 -1.41 -8.21
CA ARG A 124 11.64 -1.17 -7.27
C ARG A 124 11.17 -0.88 -5.84
N ALA A 125 10.02 -1.43 -5.47
CA ALA A 125 9.41 -1.26 -4.14
C ALA A 125 10.31 -1.72 -2.97
N ASP A 126 11.12 -2.77 -3.17
CA ASP A 126 11.94 -3.38 -2.10
C ASP A 126 13.30 -2.71 -1.89
N THR A 127 13.55 -1.58 -2.54
CA THR A 127 14.82 -0.84 -2.39
C THR A 127 14.96 -0.20 -1.01
N PRO A 128 16.19 -0.03 -0.49
CA PRO A 128 16.43 0.67 0.78
C PRO A 128 15.85 2.09 0.82
N GLN A 129 15.87 2.79 -0.32
CA GLN A 129 15.29 4.11 -0.49
C GLN A 129 13.78 4.08 -0.26
N CYS A 130 13.08 3.10 -0.84
CA CYS A 130 11.65 2.95 -0.62
C CYS A 130 11.32 2.51 0.80
N LYS A 131 12.10 1.62 1.41
CA LYS A 131 11.94 1.30 2.84
C LYS A 131 12.04 2.56 3.71
N ALA A 132 13.01 3.43 3.44
CA ALA A 132 13.17 4.70 4.16
C ALA A 132 12.00 5.66 3.89
N ALA A 133 11.59 5.85 2.62
CA ALA A 133 10.47 6.70 2.26
C ALA A 133 9.16 6.24 2.90
N SER A 134 8.89 4.94 2.86
CA SER A 134 7.67 4.34 3.37
C SER A 134 7.55 4.37 4.89
N SER A 135 8.67 4.33 5.60
CA SER A 135 8.68 4.57 7.05
C SER A 135 8.20 5.98 7.43
N ALA A 136 8.22 6.91 6.47
CA ALA A 136 7.79 8.30 6.64
C ALA A 136 6.51 8.62 5.86
N TRP A 137 5.72 7.61 5.48
CA TRP A 137 4.40 7.85 4.90
C TRP A 137 3.53 8.69 5.84
N PRO A 138 2.74 9.64 5.28
CA PRO A 138 1.89 10.48 6.10
C PRO A 138 0.87 9.66 6.89
N ALA A 139 0.59 10.09 8.12
CA ALA A 139 -0.50 9.50 8.90
C ALA A 139 -1.86 9.79 8.26
N LYS A 140 -2.05 11.01 7.73
CA LYS A 140 -3.27 11.45 7.07
C LYS A 140 -2.98 12.19 5.77
N VAL A 141 -3.93 12.12 4.84
CA VAL A 141 -3.84 12.70 3.50
C VAL A 141 -5.18 13.36 3.20
N ALA A 142 -5.22 14.68 2.97
CA ALA A 142 -6.47 15.43 2.78
C ALA A 142 -7.54 15.18 3.88
N GLY A 143 -7.10 14.96 5.12
CA GLY A 143 -7.97 14.62 6.26
C GLY A 143 -8.41 13.15 6.32
N PHE A 144 -8.10 12.33 5.32
CA PHE A 144 -8.39 10.90 5.31
C PHE A 144 -7.43 10.10 6.18
N GLU A 145 -7.97 9.08 6.84
CA GLU A 145 -7.22 8.05 7.55
C GLU A 145 -6.66 7.00 6.58
N PRO A 146 -5.67 6.19 7.01
CA PRO A 146 -5.18 5.07 6.21
C PRO A 146 -6.31 4.09 5.86
N TYR A 147 -6.33 3.65 4.60
CA TYR A 147 -7.30 2.71 4.07
C TYR A 147 -6.61 1.36 3.72
N PRO A 148 -7.26 0.20 3.93
CA PRO A 148 -6.66 -1.11 3.62
C PRO A 148 -6.31 -1.28 2.13
N VAL A 149 -5.17 -1.90 1.85
CA VAL A 149 -4.74 -2.29 0.50
C VAL A 149 -4.66 -3.82 0.39
N THR A 150 -4.90 -4.37 -0.80
CA THR A 150 -4.84 -5.83 -1.02
C THR A 150 -3.42 -6.40 -1.01
N THR A 151 -2.43 -5.56 -1.24
CA THR A 151 -1.04 -5.96 -1.45
C THR A 151 -0.24 -5.90 -0.16
N PRO A 152 0.53 -6.95 0.19
CA PRO A 152 1.41 -6.94 1.36
C PRO A 152 2.75 -6.26 1.02
N SER A 153 2.77 -4.93 0.96
CA SER A 153 4.01 -4.15 0.76
C SER A 153 3.94 -2.81 1.48
N ASP A 154 4.94 -2.52 2.33
CA ASP A 154 5.07 -1.22 3.00
C ASP A 154 5.29 -0.06 2.00
N ALA A 155 5.78 -0.37 0.80
CA ALA A 155 5.99 0.58 -0.27
C ALA A 155 4.69 1.15 -0.84
N VAL A 156 3.54 0.54 -0.53
CA VAL A 156 2.21 0.92 -1.03
C VAL A 156 1.30 1.26 0.15
N ARG A 157 0.60 2.40 0.08
CA ARG A 157 -0.38 2.78 1.10
C ARG A 157 -1.52 3.57 0.49
N ALA A 158 -2.71 3.44 1.06
CA ALA A 158 -3.88 4.19 0.65
C ALA A 158 -4.46 5.01 1.80
N TRP A 159 -5.20 6.07 1.47
CA TRP A 159 -5.94 6.91 2.41
C TRP A 159 -7.28 7.30 1.80
N GLY A 160 -8.38 7.07 2.52
CA GLY A 160 -9.71 7.36 2.01
C GLY A 160 -10.82 6.83 2.91
N GLU A 161 -12.05 7.04 2.48
CA GLU A 161 -13.26 6.50 3.12
C GLU A 161 -13.85 5.32 2.34
N ARG A 162 -13.61 5.28 1.03
CA ARG A 162 -14.11 4.26 0.09
C ARG A 162 -13.02 3.92 -0.93
N PRO A 163 -13.02 2.71 -1.52
CA PRO A 163 -11.92 2.27 -2.38
C PRO A 163 -11.76 3.15 -3.63
N GLU A 164 -12.85 3.62 -4.24
CA GLU A 164 -12.83 4.43 -5.46
C GLU A 164 -12.39 5.90 -5.27
N SER A 165 -12.38 6.38 -4.02
CA SER A 165 -11.99 7.76 -3.67
C SER A 165 -10.66 7.84 -2.90
N SER A 166 -10.02 6.68 -2.70
CA SER A 166 -8.80 6.57 -1.91
C SER A 166 -7.58 7.05 -2.68
N VAL A 167 -6.82 7.96 -2.08
CA VAL A 167 -5.50 8.36 -2.58
C VAL A 167 -4.55 7.20 -2.35
N ILE A 168 -3.78 6.83 -3.37
CA ILE A 168 -2.82 5.74 -3.30
C ILE A 168 -1.42 6.32 -3.48
N ALA A 169 -0.48 5.99 -2.60
CA ALA A 169 0.93 6.27 -2.81
C ALA A 169 1.70 4.97 -2.95
N ARG A 170 2.66 4.96 -3.88
CA ARG A 170 3.59 3.86 -4.04
C ARG A 170 5.00 4.34 -4.35
N CYS A 171 5.99 3.72 -3.73
CA CYS A 171 7.41 3.96 -4.02
C CYS A 171 7.96 2.87 -4.93
N GLY A 172 8.90 3.23 -5.80
CA GLY A 172 9.67 2.27 -6.60
C GLY A 172 9.46 2.42 -8.10
N LEU A 173 8.85 3.51 -8.56
CA LEU A 173 8.68 3.75 -9.99
C LEU A 173 10.02 4.12 -10.64
N THR A 174 10.13 3.83 -11.93
CA THR A 174 11.16 4.42 -12.80
C THR A 174 10.98 5.94 -12.80
N PRO A 175 12.04 6.74 -12.60
CA PRO A 175 11.90 8.18 -12.53
C PRO A 175 11.51 8.71 -13.90
N PRO A 176 10.62 9.72 -13.98
CA PRO A 176 10.31 10.33 -15.26
C PRO A 176 11.58 10.95 -15.88
N GLY A 177 11.74 10.75 -17.18
CA GLY A 177 12.71 11.49 -17.98
C GLY A 177 12.29 12.94 -18.18
N PRO A 178 13.02 13.73 -18.98
CA PRO A 178 12.56 15.04 -19.44
C PRO A 178 11.15 14.92 -20.05
N THR A 179 10.24 15.78 -19.62
CA THR A 179 8.82 15.71 -20.00
C THR A 179 8.27 17.11 -20.28
N THR A 180 7.24 17.18 -21.11
CA THR A 180 6.43 18.39 -21.35
C THR A 180 5.18 18.43 -20.48
N GLU A 181 4.95 17.40 -19.67
CA GLU A 181 3.88 17.38 -18.66
C GLU A 181 4.11 18.46 -17.61
N THR A 182 3.04 18.83 -16.88
CA THR A 182 3.11 19.87 -15.87
C THR A 182 4.07 19.46 -14.75
N CYS A 183 5.16 20.22 -14.61
CA CYS A 183 6.13 20.07 -13.53
C CYS A 183 5.96 21.23 -12.54
N PHE A 184 5.86 20.93 -11.26
CA PHE A 184 5.82 21.95 -10.22
C PHE A 184 6.49 21.49 -8.93
N GLU A 185 6.93 22.47 -8.14
CA GLU A 185 7.52 22.26 -6.84
C GLU A 185 6.42 22.34 -5.75
N ALA A 186 6.38 21.34 -4.86
CA ALA A 186 5.58 21.40 -3.64
C ALA A 186 6.39 20.92 -2.41
N ASN A 187 6.61 21.83 -1.46
CA ASN A 187 7.28 21.57 -0.17
C ASN A 187 8.73 21.04 -0.27
N GLY A 188 9.51 21.58 -1.20
CA GLY A 188 10.88 21.19 -1.56
C GLY A 188 10.96 19.91 -2.39
N VAL A 189 9.88 19.49 -3.05
CA VAL A 189 9.82 18.27 -3.86
C VAL A 189 9.24 18.61 -5.23
N ASP A 190 9.98 18.27 -6.27
CA ASP A 190 9.55 18.42 -7.65
C ASP A 190 8.59 17.28 -8.03
N TRP A 191 7.46 17.61 -8.65
CA TRP A 191 6.42 16.67 -9.07
C TRP A 191 6.07 16.87 -10.54
N VAL A 192 5.92 15.78 -11.28
CA VAL A 192 5.30 15.74 -12.61
C VAL A 192 3.86 15.27 -12.44
N GLN A 193 2.90 16.05 -12.94
CA GLN A 193 1.50 15.68 -13.02
C GLN A 193 1.17 15.13 -14.41
N SER A 194 0.58 13.93 -14.43
CA SER A 194 -0.04 13.35 -15.61
C SER A 194 -1.55 13.19 -15.36
N ASP A 195 -2.36 13.58 -16.33
CA ASP A 195 -3.81 13.37 -16.27
C ASP A 195 -4.16 11.92 -16.65
N LEU A 196 -5.08 11.32 -15.91
CA LEU A 196 -5.61 9.98 -16.15
C LEU A 196 -7.12 10.07 -16.41
N SER A 197 -7.71 9.06 -17.04
CA SER A 197 -9.17 9.00 -17.26
C SER A 197 -9.98 8.91 -15.96
N ASP A 198 -9.35 8.45 -14.88
CA ASP A 198 -9.92 8.20 -13.56
C ASP A 198 -9.28 9.05 -12.45
N GLY A 199 -8.48 10.07 -12.80
CA GLY A 199 -7.91 10.97 -11.81
C GLY A 199 -6.61 11.64 -12.27
N ARG A 200 -5.72 11.88 -11.32
CA ARG A 200 -4.40 12.46 -11.58
C ARG A 200 -3.32 11.59 -10.99
N ARG A 201 -2.19 11.51 -11.68
CA ARG A 201 -0.95 10.91 -11.20
C ARG A 201 0.06 12.01 -10.93
N TYR A 202 0.67 11.96 -9.76
CA TYR A 202 1.81 12.81 -9.42
C TYR A 202 3.02 11.94 -9.18
N THR A 203 4.11 12.18 -9.91
CA THR A 203 5.35 11.40 -9.77
C THR A 203 6.48 12.32 -9.35
N THR A 204 7.25 11.96 -8.33
CA THR A 204 8.42 12.77 -7.93
C THR A 204 9.43 12.85 -9.06
N TYR A 205 9.86 14.05 -9.40
CA TYR A 205 10.85 14.31 -10.44
C TYR A 205 12.25 14.42 -9.85
N GLY A 206 13.24 13.89 -10.58
CA GLY A 206 14.64 13.93 -10.16
C GLY A 206 15.00 13.08 -8.93
N ARG A 207 14.17 12.11 -8.55
CA ARG A 207 14.43 11.18 -7.43
C ARG A 207 14.42 9.74 -7.93
N GLU A 208 15.32 8.92 -7.39
CA GLU A 208 15.47 7.53 -7.79
C GLU A 208 15.56 6.58 -6.59
N PRO A 209 14.58 5.67 -6.40
CA PRO A 209 13.36 5.50 -7.18
C PRO A 209 12.36 6.67 -7.05
N ALA A 210 11.41 6.76 -7.97
CA ALA A 210 10.35 7.74 -7.88
C ALA A 210 9.19 7.23 -7.00
N ILE A 211 8.54 8.18 -6.34
CA ILE A 211 7.26 7.99 -5.65
C ILE A 211 6.15 8.46 -6.57
N GLU A 212 5.08 7.67 -6.65
CA GLU A 212 3.84 8.03 -7.33
C GLU A 212 2.73 8.22 -6.30
N VAL A 213 1.92 9.26 -6.48
CA VAL A 213 0.67 9.50 -5.77
C VAL A 213 -0.45 9.55 -6.81
N LEU A 214 -1.38 8.61 -6.71
CA LEU A 214 -2.60 8.56 -7.50
C LEU A 214 -3.73 9.19 -6.71
N VAL A 215 -4.36 10.19 -7.30
CA VAL A 215 -5.52 10.88 -6.72
C VAL A 215 -6.71 10.63 -7.64
N PRO A 216 -7.65 9.75 -7.26
CA PRO A 216 -8.85 9.52 -8.05
C PRO A 216 -9.66 10.80 -8.21
N LYS A 217 -10.38 10.95 -9.34
CA LYS A 217 -11.28 12.09 -9.56
C LYS A 217 -12.40 12.21 -8.52
N GLU A 218 -12.74 11.09 -7.87
CA GLU A 218 -13.80 11.02 -6.84
C GLU A 218 -13.27 11.42 -5.45
N SER A 219 -11.97 11.65 -5.33
CA SER A 219 -11.33 12.10 -4.10
C SER A 219 -11.47 13.61 -3.93
N LYS A 220 -11.61 14.06 -2.68
CA LYS A 220 -11.51 15.50 -2.32
C LYS A 220 -10.06 16.00 -2.28
N ALA A 221 -9.08 15.12 -2.45
CA ALA A 221 -7.67 15.47 -2.48
C ALA A 221 -7.31 16.18 -3.79
N ASP A 222 -6.40 17.14 -3.71
CA ASP A 222 -5.83 17.86 -4.84
C ASP A 222 -4.30 17.97 -4.72
N ALA A 223 -3.66 18.74 -5.60
CA ALA A 223 -2.21 18.91 -5.60
C ALA A 223 -1.65 19.47 -4.26
N SER A 224 -2.45 20.20 -3.47
CA SER A 224 -2.01 20.68 -2.15
C SER A 224 -1.73 19.54 -1.16
N THR A 225 -2.35 18.38 -1.40
CA THR A 225 -2.18 17.17 -0.58
C THR A 225 -0.76 16.60 -0.68
N LEU A 226 -0.03 16.91 -1.76
CA LEU A 226 1.36 16.46 -1.97
C LEU A 226 2.32 16.95 -0.88
N ALA A 227 1.97 18.05 -0.19
CA ALA A 227 2.72 18.54 0.96
C ALA A 227 2.94 17.46 2.04
N ALA A 228 1.93 16.62 2.27
CA ALA A 228 1.99 15.55 3.26
C ALA A 228 3.02 14.46 2.92
N PHE A 229 3.37 14.30 1.64
CA PHE A 229 4.34 13.31 1.18
C PHE A 229 5.77 13.84 1.17
N ALA A 230 5.99 15.14 1.40
CA ALA A 230 7.33 15.72 1.37
C ALA A 230 8.33 15.05 2.34
N PRO A 231 7.95 14.68 3.60
CA PRO A 231 8.85 13.95 4.48
C PRO A 231 9.30 12.59 3.92
N ALA A 232 8.40 11.85 3.27
CA ALA A 232 8.70 10.58 2.61
C ALA A 232 9.59 10.78 1.38
N ALA A 233 9.20 11.69 0.49
CA ALA A 233 9.96 11.97 -0.73
C ALA A 233 11.38 12.46 -0.45
N LYS A 234 11.58 13.25 0.62
CA LYS A 234 12.91 13.73 1.05
C LYS A 234 13.83 12.63 1.60
N LYS A 235 13.32 11.42 1.87
CA LYS A 235 14.16 10.25 2.19
C LYS A 235 14.94 9.75 0.97
N ILE A 236 14.47 10.06 -0.23
CA ILE A 236 15.14 9.73 -1.48
C ILE A 236 15.88 10.97 -1.93
N ALA A 237 17.19 10.90 -2.14
CA ALA A 237 17.98 12.07 -2.52
C ALA A 237 17.49 12.68 -3.84
N GLN A 238 17.58 14.00 -3.96
CA GLN A 238 17.39 14.63 -5.26
C GLN A 238 18.68 14.52 -6.08
N GLY A 239 18.55 14.04 -7.32
CA GLY A 239 19.55 14.18 -8.36
C GLY A 239 19.51 15.52 -9.08
N GLU A 240 19.97 15.53 -10.33
CA GLU A 240 20.22 16.74 -11.11
C GLU A 240 18.96 17.36 -11.73
N ARG A 241 17.89 16.58 -11.91
CA ARG A 241 16.65 17.05 -12.55
C ARG A 241 15.80 17.84 -11.57
N ARG A 242 15.28 18.98 -12.01
CA ARG A 242 14.40 19.91 -11.28
C ARG A 242 13.30 20.42 -12.20
N CYS A 243 12.15 20.82 -11.65
CA CYS A 243 11.21 21.61 -12.44
C CYS A 243 11.87 22.95 -12.82
N SER A 244 11.60 23.43 -14.03
CA SER A 244 12.20 24.64 -14.62
C SER A 244 11.14 25.66 -14.99
#